data_AF-A0AAP5LNL0-F1
#
_entry.id   AF-A0AAP5LNL0-F1
#
_cell.length_a   1.000
_cell.length_b   1.000
_cell.length_c   1.000
_cell.angle_alpha   90.00
_cell.angle_beta   90.00
_cell.angle_gamma   90.00
#
_symmetry.space_group_name_H-M   'P 1'
#
loop_
_entity.id
_entity.type
_entity.pdbx_description
1 polymer ?
#
loop_
_entity_poly.entity_id
_entity_poly.type
_entity_poly.pdbx_seq_one_letter_code
_entity_poly.pdbx_strand_id
1 'polypeptide(L)'
;MNIRTTHRDDPDSFFYNLRFMLIVCVLVGNALEPIITRFAGAETLFLWIYTFHMPLFVWVTGYFARHTLQGESGKRVLQHIAIQYVLFQSLYALMDFTVFHTPHMRLSFFAPYLLLWFLASHFCWRLLLRVTLSWKPIYRLIGSIILGIIAGYLPVDGFWLSFCRTFVFLPFFIIGYDYGTAIRSHLKSNWSRYVAALFSVGVLILIGVGGIPLSPGWLLGSMTYAELGHSEWYAGIYRLGMYAVQFGSAALFLAWVPTLTSKITEMGRRTLYVFLLHGFLVRLVIWSGVYNYMESSLYIPVIIAIAIMFAIMLAHPVVRHTFRPLIEPNLSRFTFHRQEVSKRSA
;
A
#
# COMPACT_ATOMS: atom_id res chain seq x y z
N MET A 1 -35.54 -4.32 21.19
CA MET A 1 -34.91 -5.42 20.43
C MET A 1 -33.40 -5.18 20.40
N ASN A 2 -32.70 -5.74 21.39
CA ASN A 2 -31.29 -5.48 21.64
C ASN A 2 -30.46 -6.35 20.68
N ILE A 3 -29.87 -5.74 19.65
CA ILE A 3 -28.92 -6.44 18.77
C ILE A 3 -27.62 -6.60 19.56
N ARG A 4 -27.53 -7.67 20.34
CA ARG A 4 -26.24 -8.19 20.81
C ARG A 4 -25.48 -8.61 19.55
N THR A 5 -24.61 -7.73 19.05
CA THR A 5 -23.57 -8.10 18.10
C THR A 5 -22.65 -9.08 18.81
N THR A 6 -22.95 -10.37 18.71
CA THR A 6 -21.99 -11.42 19.02
C THR A 6 -20.81 -11.22 18.08
N HIS A 7 -19.78 -10.52 18.56
CA HIS A 7 -18.49 -10.42 17.92
C HIS A 7 -17.89 -11.84 17.87
N ARG A 8 -18.31 -12.62 16.87
CA ARG A 8 -17.64 -13.85 16.49
C ARG A 8 -16.21 -13.46 16.15
N ASP A 9 -15.23 -14.06 16.82
CA ASP A 9 -13.82 -13.89 16.51
C ASP A 9 -13.58 -14.34 15.06
N ASP A 10 -13.62 -13.38 14.14
CA ASP A 10 -13.28 -13.63 12.74
C ASP A 10 -11.78 -13.94 12.73
N PRO A 11 -11.36 -15.11 12.22
CA PRO A 11 -9.96 -15.44 12.13
C PRO A 11 -9.20 -14.33 11.41
N ASP A 12 -9.73 -13.61 10.42
CA ASP A 12 -8.99 -12.57 9.71
C ASP A 12 -9.00 -11.17 10.38
N SER A 13 -9.55 -11.04 11.60
CA SER A 13 -9.68 -9.75 12.32
C SER A 13 -8.37 -8.98 12.45
N PHE A 14 -7.30 -9.70 12.79
CA PHE A 14 -5.95 -9.12 12.88
C PHE A 14 -5.52 -8.44 11.57
N PHE A 15 -5.76 -9.09 10.43
CA PHE A 15 -5.35 -8.56 9.12
C PHE A 15 -6.22 -7.38 8.68
N TYR A 16 -7.50 -7.37 9.05
CA TYR A 16 -8.36 -6.19 8.84
C TYR A 16 -7.93 -5.01 9.71
N ASN A 17 -7.61 -5.26 10.98
CA ASN A 17 -7.10 -4.23 11.89
C ASN A 17 -5.79 -3.64 11.36
N LEU A 18 -4.86 -4.51 10.94
CA LEU A 18 -3.60 -4.12 10.31
C LEU A 18 -3.86 -3.23 9.08
N ARG A 19 -4.73 -3.65 8.14
CA ARG A 19 -5.03 -2.85 6.94
C ARG A 19 -5.57 -1.46 7.28
N PHE A 20 -6.40 -1.33 8.31
CA PHE A 20 -6.90 -0.03 8.74
C PHE A 20 -5.79 0.84 9.31
N MET A 21 -4.98 0.30 10.22
CA MET A 21 -3.85 1.06 10.79
C MET A 21 -2.88 1.50 9.71
N LEU A 22 -2.58 0.63 8.73
CA LEU A 22 -1.70 0.96 7.61
C LEU A 22 -2.29 2.01 6.69
N ILE A 23 -3.61 1.97 6.39
CA ILE A 23 -4.19 3.02 5.52
C ILE A 23 -4.21 4.38 6.22
N VAL A 24 -4.34 4.41 7.54
CA VAL A 24 -4.14 5.63 8.33
C VAL A 24 -2.71 6.12 8.20
N CYS A 25 -1.70 5.24 8.31
CA CYS A 25 -0.31 5.60 8.09
C CYS A 25 -0.04 6.15 6.68
N VAL A 26 -0.63 5.55 5.63
CA VAL A 26 -0.56 6.06 4.25
C VAL A 26 -1.10 7.50 4.19
N LEU A 27 -2.25 7.74 4.81
CA LEU A 27 -2.89 9.05 4.76
C LEU A 27 -2.09 10.11 5.52
N VAL A 28 -1.53 9.75 6.69
CA VAL A 28 -0.63 10.60 7.45
C VAL A 28 0.65 10.88 6.65
N GLY A 29 1.26 9.87 6.04
CA GLY A 29 2.46 10.03 5.20
C GLY A 29 2.24 11.01 4.05
N ASN A 30 1.15 10.84 3.29
CA ASN A 30 0.78 11.74 2.19
C ASN A 30 0.42 13.16 2.66
N ALA A 31 -0.12 13.32 3.87
CA ALA A 31 -0.42 14.63 4.44
C ALA A 31 0.83 15.36 4.95
N LEU A 32 1.87 14.61 5.36
CA LEU A 32 3.14 15.17 5.81
C LEU A 32 4.11 15.44 4.65
N GLU A 33 3.99 14.70 3.54
CA GLU A 33 4.88 14.81 2.37
C GLU A 33 5.17 16.26 1.92
N PRO A 34 4.18 17.19 1.83
CA PRO A 34 4.45 18.56 1.37
C PRO A 34 5.31 19.41 2.34
N ILE A 35 5.48 18.97 3.59
CA ILE A 35 6.17 19.74 4.64
C ILE A 35 7.43 19.06 5.18
N ILE A 36 7.83 17.90 4.64
CA ILE A 36 9.01 17.16 5.11
C ILE A 36 10.30 17.98 4.98
N THR A 37 10.44 18.79 3.92
CA THR A 37 11.63 19.63 3.71
C THR A 37 11.65 20.88 4.59
N ARG A 38 10.52 21.24 5.20
CA ARG A 38 10.36 22.44 6.03
C ARG A 38 10.53 22.15 7.51
N PHE A 39 10.14 20.96 7.96
CA PHE A 39 10.19 20.57 9.37
C PHE A 39 10.83 19.19 9.55
N ALA A 40 11.97 19.14 10.22
CA ALA A 40 12.70 17.89 10.51
C ALA A 40 11.84 16.85 11.26
N GLY A 41 10.92 17.30 12.12
CA GLY A 41 9.97 16.41 12.79
C GLY A 41 9.00 15.72 11.84
N ALA A 42 8.55 16.42 10.79
CA ALA A 42 7.69 15.85 9.75
C ALA A 42 8.48 14.85 8.89
N GLU A 43 9.72 15.18 8.52
CA GLU A 43 10.62 14.26 7.81
C GLU A 43 10.88 12.99 8.61
N THR A 44 11.24 13.12 9.89
CA THR A 44 11.52 11.98 10.77
C THR A 44 10.31 11.04 10.86
N LEU A 45 9.12 11.61 11.07
CA LEU A 45 7.89 10.84 11.16
C LEU A 45 7.53 10.19 9.81
N PHE A 46 7.72 10.91 8.72
CA PHE A 46 7.53 10.40 7.37
C PHE A 46 8.47 9.21 7.10
N LEU A 47 9.77 9.36 7.32
CA LEU A 47 10.76 8.29 7.14
C LEU A 47 10.43 7.06 7.99
N TRP A 48 10.11 7.27 9.28
CA TRP A 48 9.71 6.20 10.19
C TRP A 48 8.46 5.46 9.70
N ILE A 49 7.42 6.17 9.26
CA ILE A 49 6.22 5.54 8.68
C ILE A 49 6.60 4.73 7.44
N TYR A 50 7.45 5.27 6.56
CA TYR A 50 7.86 4.64 5.29
C TYR A 50 8.75 3.40 5.47
N THR A 51 9.36 3.17 6.64
CA THR A 51 10.11 1.92 6.91
C THR A 51 9.21 0.70 7.00
N PHE A 52 7.97 0.82 7.52
CA PHE A 52 7.11 -0.34 7.74
C PHE A 52 5.81 -0.31 6.96
N HIS A 53 5.21 0.85 6.70
CA HIS A 53 3.82 0.88 6.24
C HIS A 53 3.64 0.31 4.83
N MET A 54 4.46 0.74 3.85
CA MET A 54 4.39 0.21 2.48
C MET A 54 4.71 -1.30 2.45
N PRO A 55 5.84 -1.77 3.02
CA PRO A 55 6.13 -3.20 3.11
C PRO A 55 5.00 -4.02 3.73
N LEU A 56 4.43 -3.57 4.84
CA LEU A 56 3.33 -4.26 5.52
C LEU A 56 2.01 -4.20 4.73
N PHE A 57 1.75 -3.11 4.02
CA PHE A 57 0.55 -2.98 3.18
C PHE A 57 0.61 -3.94 1.98
N VAL A 58 1.80 -4.10 1.41
CA VAL A 58 2.08 -5.11 0.38
C VAL A 58 1.95 -6.52 0.94
N TRP A 59 2.54 -6.78 2.11
CA TRP A 59 2.46 -8.07 2.81
C TRP A 59 1.02 -8.49 3.10
N VAL A 60 0.20 -7.61 3.69
CA VAL A 60 -1.21 -7.94 3.97
C VAL A 60 -2.02 -8.12 2.70
N THR A 61 -1.66 -7.43 1.61
CA THR A 61 -2.29 -7.65 0.30
C THR A 61 -1.95 -9.03 -0.27
N GLY A 62 -0.70 -9.47 -0.12
CA GLY A 62 -0.28 -10.84 -0.45
C GLY A 62 -1.04 -11.89 0.34
N TYR A 63 -1.25 -11.67 1.65
CA TYR A 63 -2.04 -12.55 2.50
C TYR A 63 -3.47 -12.76 1.97
N PHE A 64 -4.17 -11.69 1.59
CA PHE A 64 -5.52 -11.79 1.04
C PHE A 64 -5.56 -12.38 -0.39
N ALA A 65 -4.46 -12.31 -1.14
CA ALA A 65 -4.39 -12.88 -2.49
C ALA A 65 -4.51 -14.42 -2.49
N ARG A 66 -4.14 -15.11 -1.40
CA ARG A 66 -4.20 -16.59 -1.26
C ARG A 66 -5.57 -17.19 -1.60
N HIS A 67 -6.64 -16.51 -1.21
CA HIS A 67 -8.00 -17.02 -1.32
C HIS A 67 -8.60 -16.82 -2.72
N THR A 68 -7.96 -16.01 -3.56
CA THR A 68 -8.54 -15.55 -4.83
C THR A 68 -7.53 -15.61 -5.98
N LEU A 69 -6.50 -16.46 -5.88
CA LEU A 69 -5.43 -16.43 -6.87
C LEU A 69 -5.82 -17.15 -8.17
N GLN A 70 -6.48 -18.31 -8.08
CA GLN A 70 -6.80 -19.18 -9.20
C GLN A 70 -8.31 -19.16 -9.56
N GLY A 71 -8.65 -19.71 -10.72
CA GLY A 71 -10.02 -19.84 -11.20
C GLY A 71 -10.69 -18.53 -11.62
N GLU A 72 -12.02 -18.59 -11.79
CA GLU A 72 -12.84 -17.44 -12.19
C GLU A 72 -12.84 -16.31 -11.17
N SER A 73 -12.72 -16.62 -9.87
CA SER A 73 -12.59 -15.62 -8.81
C SER A 73 -11.33 -14.77 -8.98
N GLY A 74 -10.20 -15.41 -9.32
CA GLY A 74 -8.96 -14.69 -9.55
C GLY A 74 -8.96 -13.86 -10.83
N LYS A 75 -9.57 -14.34 -11.91
CA LYS A 75 -9.75 -13.52 -13.13
C LYS A 75 -10.60 -12.29 -12.83
N ARG A 76 -11.70 -12.48 -12.11
CA ARG A 76 -12.60 -11.40 -11.70
C ARG A 76 -11.88 -10.34 -10.87
N VAL A 77 -11.01 -10.74 -9.94
CA VAL A 77 -10.26 -9.78 -9.11
C VAL A 77 -9.24 -9.01 -9.94
N LEU A 78 -8.52 -9.66 -10.87
CA LEU A 78 -7.62 -8.96 -11.79
C LEU A 78 -8.37 -7.95 -12.67
N GLN A 79 -9.54 -8.34 -13.18
CA GLN A 79 -10.41 -7.43 -13.94
C GLN A 79 -10.85 -6.23 -13.11
N HIS A 80 -11.25 -6.43 -11.85
CA HIS A 80 -11.59 -5.33 -10.96
C HIS A 80 -10.41 -4.38 -10.74
N ILE A 81 -9.21 -4.92 -10.47
CA ILE A 81 -8.01 -4.10 -10.28
C ILE A 81 -7.70 -3.29 -11.55
N ALA A 82 -7.78 -3.92 -12.73
CA ALA A 82 -7.54 -3.25 -14.01
C ALA A 82 -8.57 -2.15 -14.30
N ILE A 83 -9.86 -2.42 -14.06
CA ILE A 83 -10.93 -1.43 -14.24
C ILE A 83 -10.77 -0.27 -13.25
N GLN A 84 -10.49 -0.55 -11.98
CA GLN A 84 -10.19 0.47 -10.98
C GLN A 84 -8.99 1.31 -11.40
N TYR A 85 -7.92 0.68 -11.89
CA TYR A 85 -6.74 1.40 -12.36
C TYR A 85 -7.08 2.38 -13.48
N VAL A 86 -7.72 1.89 -14.56
CA VAL A 86 -8.08 2.72 -15.72
C VAL A 86 -9.03 3.84 -15.31
N LEU A 87 -10.08 3.52 -14.54
CA LEU A 87 -11.06 4.49 -14.09
C LEU A 87 -10.43 5.60 -13.26
N PHE A 88 -9.66 5.25 -12.23
CA PHE A 88 -9.05 6.25 -11.36
C PHE A 88 -7.93 7.01 -12.06
N GLN A 89 -7.15 6.38 -12.94
CA GLN A 89 -6.16 7.06 -13.78
C GLN A 89 -6.83 8.13 -14.65
N SER A 90 -7.98 7.80 -15.27
CA SER A 90 -8.77 8.75 -16.04
C SER A 90 -9.35 9.88 -15.17
N LEU A 91 -9.83 9.57 -13.96
CA LEU A 91 -10.33 10.59 -13.03
C LEU A 91 -9.21 11.55 -12.57
N TYR A 92 -8.01 11.05 -12.28
CA TYR A 92 -6.87 11.91 -11.95
C TYR A 92 -6.47 12.79 -13.13
N ALA A 93 -6.41 12.23 -14.33
CA ALA A 93 -6.10 13.00 -15.53
C ALA A 93 -7.15 14.09 -15.81
N LEU A 94 -8.44 13.78 -15.60
CA LEU A 94 -9.52 14.75 -15.73
C LEU A 94 -9.42 15.86 -14.69
N MET A 95 -9.17 15.51 -13.42
CA MET A 95 -8.99 16.50 -12.34
C MET A 95 -7.79 17.40 -12.63
N ASP A 96 -6.69 16.85 -13.14
CA ASP A 96 -5.51 17.65 -13.48
C ASP A 96 -5.79 18.61 -14.63
N PHE A 97 -6.49 18.15 -15.68
CA PHE A 97 -6.90 18.97 -16.81
C PHE A 97 -7.87 20.10 -16.41
N THR A 98 -8.81 19.83 -15.49
CA THR A 98 -9.90 20.76 -15.15
C THR A 98 -9.63 21.65 -13.95
N VAL A 99 -8.89 21.17 -12.95
CA VAL A 99 -8.67 21.89 -11.68
C VAL A 99 -7.25 22.44 -11.63
N PHE A 100 -6.25 21.59 -11.88
CA PHE A 100 -4.84 21.96 -11.67
C PHE A 100 -4.22 22.68 -12.86
N HIS A 101 -4.78 22.52 -14.07
CA HIS A 101 -4.32 23.17 -15.30
C HIS A 101 -2.81 22.99 -15.54
N THR A 102 -2.26 21.81 -15.25
CA THR A 102 -0.82 21.57 -15.34
C THR A 102 -0.32 21.72 -16.79
N PRO A 103 0.65 22.61 -17.06
CA PRO A 103 1.17 22.80 -18.41
C PRO A 103 1.84 21.52 -18.94
N HIS A 104 1.66 21.22 -20.23
CA HIS A 104 2.33 20.12 -20.96
C HIS A 104 2.03 18.68 -20.50
N MET A 105 0.89 18.45 -19.85
CA MET A 105 0.56 17.10 -19.39
C MET A 105 0.30 16.14 -20.56
N ARG A 106 1.10 15.07 -20.64
CA ARG A 106 0.82 13.92 -21.51
C ARG A 106 0.11 12.86 -20.69
N LEU A 107 -1.14 12.55 -21.06
CA LEU A 107 -1.93 11.50 -20.44
C LEU A 107 -1.24 10.15 -20.72
N SER A 108 -0.44 9.67 -19.77
CA SER A 108 0.24 8.39 -19.87
C SER A 108 -0.42 7.39 -18.96
N PHE A 109 -1.14 6.42 -19.53
CA PHE A 109 -1.66 5.27 -18.79
C PHE A 109 -0.56 4.38 -18.22
N PHE A 110 0.67 4.55 -18.71
CA PHE A 110 1.84 3.80 -18.25
C PHE A 110 2.58 4.50 -17.11
N ALA A 111 2.25 5.75 -16.77
CA ALA A 111 2.82 6.45 -15.62
C ALA A 111 1.71 6.63 -14.55
N PRO A 112 1.61 5.73 -13.56
CA PRO A 112 0.52 5.77 -12.60
C PRO A 112 0.61 6.99 -11.67
N TYR A 113 -0.50 7.68 -11.46
CA TYR A 113 -0.54 8.83 -10.55
C TYR A 113 -0.52 8.42 -9.08
N LEU A 114 0.33 9.07 -8.27
CA LEU A 114 0.32 9.15 -6.80
C LEU A 114 0.22 7.81 -6.05
N LEU A 115 -0.97 7.20 -6.02
CA LEU A 115 -1.30 5.95 -5.33
C LEU A 115 -1.61 4.79 -6.30
N LEU A 116 -1.90 5.10 -7.57
CA LEU A 116 -2.28 4.10 -8.58
C LEU A 116 -1.16 3.15 -8.95
N TRP A 117 0.08 3.51 -8.60
CA TRP A 117 1.22 2.61 -8.74
C TRP A 117 0.98 1.32 -7.98
N PHE A 118 0.34 1.39 -6.81
CA PHE A 118 0.07 0.20 -6.01
C PHE A 118 -0.94 -0.72 -6.69
N LEU A 119 -1.93 -0.19 -7.41
CA LEU A 119 -2.87 -1.00 -8.19
C LEU A 119 -2.16 -1.69 -9.35
N ALA A 120 -1.32 -0.95 -10.09
CA ALA A 120 -0.52 -1.49 -11.17
C ALA A 120 0.43 -2.59 -10.65
N SER A 121 1.18 -2.32 -9.58
CA SER A 121 2.05 -3.29 -8.94
C SER A 121 1.28 -4.49 -8.39
N HIS A 122 0.11 -4.30 -7.78
CA HIS A 122 -0.73 -5.40 -7.29
C HIS A 122 -1.23 -6.30 -8.41
N PHE A 123 -1.61 -5.72 -9.56
CA PHE A 123 -1.92 -6.50 -10.76
C PHE A 123 -0.72 -7.35 -11.19
N CYS A 124 0.46 -6.74 -11.31
CA CYS A 124 1.70 -7.43 -11.68
C CYS A 124 2.10 -8.51 -10.68
N TRP A 125 2.04 -8.25 -9.37
CA TRP A 125 2.36 -9.22 -8.32
C TRP A 125 1.49 -10.47 -8.41
N ARG A 126 0.18 -10.31 -8.66
CA ARG A 126 -0.72 -11.46 -8.82
C ARG A 126 -0.38 -12.28 -10.07
N LEU A 127 0.01 -11.64 -11.17
CA LEU A 127 0.46 -12.34 -12.38
C LEU A 127 1.77 -13.08 -12.15
N LEU A 128 2.78 -12.42 -11.59
CA LEU A 128 4.08 -13.01 -11.25
C LEU A 128 3.90 -14.19 -10.29
N LEU A 129 3.05 -14.03 -9.28
CA LEU A 129 2.75 -15.10 -8.34
C LEU A 129 2.10 -16.28 -9.05
N ARG A 130 1.15 -16.06 -9.96
CA ARG A 130 0.54 -17.15 -10.76
C ARG A 130 1.55 -17.94 -11.56
N VAL A 131 2.52 -17.26 -12.18
CA VAL A 131 3.59 -17.91 -12.96
C VAL A 131 4.52 -18.73 -12.06
N THR A 132 4.79 -18.24 -10.85
CA THR A 132 5.73 -18.87 -9.90
C THR A 132 5.04 -19.84 -8.91
N LEU A 133 3.75 -20.14 -9.10
CA LEU A 133 3.00 -21.03 -8.20
C LEU A 133 3.55 -22.45 -8.14
N SER A 134 4.11 -22.95 -9.24
CA SER A 134 4.72 -24.28 -9.33
C SER A 134 6.02 -24.40 -8.54
N TRP A 135 6.65 -23.28 -8.17
CA TRP A 135 7.91 -23.27 -7.46
C TRP A 135 7.71 -23.47 -5.95
N LYS A 136 8.72 -24.00 -5.26
CA LYS A 136 8.69 -24.07 -3.79
C LYS A 136 8.67 -22.65 -3.19
N PRO A 137 7.98 -22.42 -2.06
CA PRO A 137 7.89 -21.09 -1.41
C PRO A 137 9.26 -20.41 -1.20
N ILE A 138 10.28 -21.18 -0.83
CA ILE A 138 11.63 -20.65 -0.62
C ILE A 138 12.27 -20.11 -1.91
N TYR A 139 12.08 -20.80 -3.05
CA TYR A 139 12.62 -20.35 -4.34
C TYR A 139 11.89 -19.12 -4.86
N ARG A 140 10.57 -19.01 -4.61
CA ARG A 140 9.81 -17.79 -4.89
C ARG A 140 10.39 -16.59 -4.13
N LEU A 141 10.63 -16.77 -2.83
CA LEU A 141 11.17 -15.72 -1.98
C LEU A 141 12.56 -15.28 -2.44
N ILE A 142 13.48 -16.23 -2.63
CA ILE A 142 14.84 -15.94 -3.12
C ILE A 142 14.77 -15.22 -4.48
N GLY A 143 13.95 -15.72 -5.41
CA GLY A 143 13.76 -15.09 -6.72
C GLY A 143 13.25 -13.65 -6.61
N SER A 144 12.30 -13.38 -5.71
CA SER A 144 11.80 -12.01 -5.51
C SER A 144 12.84 -11.05 -4.94
N ILE A 145 13.70 -11.50 -4.02
CA ILE A 145 14.76 -10.66 -3.46
C ILE A 145 15.78 -10.33 -4.55
N ILE A 146 16.20 -11.33 -5.33
CA ILE A 146 17.12 -11.16 -6.46
C ILE A 146 16.53 -10.17 -7.47
N LEU A 147 15.28 -10.37 -7.88
CA LEU A 147 14.59 -9.47 -8.81
C LEU A 147 14.49 -8.04 -8.27
N GLY A 148 14.18 -7.87 -6.99
CA GLY A 148 14.12 -6.55 -6.36
C GLY A 148 15.47 -5.84 -6.31
N ILE A 149 16.58 -6.58 -6.18
CA ILE A 149 17.93 -6.02 -6.25
C ILE A 149 18.28 -5.63 -7.70
N ILE A 150 18.04 -6.53 -8.65
CA ILE A 150 18.34 -6.33 -10.08
C ILE A 150 17.55 -5.15 -10.64
N ALA A 151 16.30 -4.98 -10.24
CA ALA A 151 15.44 -3.90 -10.71
C ALA A 151 15.98 -2.50 -10.45
N GLY A 152 16.85 -2.32 -9.44
CA GLY A 152 17.51 -1.04 -9.18
C GLY A 152 18.70 -0.74 -10.10
N TYR A 153 19.29 -1.75 -10.75
CA TYR A 153 20.39 -1.57 -11.71
C TYR A 153 19.91 -1.34 -13.15
N LEU A 154 18.67 -1.71 -13.46
CA LEU A 154 18.13 -1.58 -14.80
C LEU A 154 17.92 -0.10 -15.15
N PRO A 155 18.39 0.39 -16.31
CA PRO A 155 18.19 1.77 -16.76
C PRO A 155 16.78 1.95 -17.32
N VAL A 156 15.77 1.60 -16.52
CA VAL A 156 14.35 1.74 -16.85
C VAL A 156 13.80 2.82 -15.94
N ASP A 157 13.16 3.83 -16.51
CA ASP A 157 12.51 4.88 -15.74
C ASP A 157 11.54 4.25 -14.72
N GLY A 158 11.82 4.46 -13.43
CA GLY A 158 11.03 3.85 -12.35
C GLY A 158 9.57 4.31 -12.32
N PHE A 159 9.24 5.37 -13.06
CA PHE A 159 7.88 5.83 -13.31
C PHE A 159 7.11 4.96 -14.31
N TRP A 160 7.79 4.29 -15.24
CA TRP A 160 7.15 3.44 -16.24
C TRP A 160 6.56 2.18 -15.57
N LEU A 161 5.23 2.12 -15.53
CA LEU A 161 4.40 1.11 -14.85
C LEU A 161 4.74 0.88 -13.37
N SER A 162 5.47 1.80 -12.73
CA SER A 162 6.06 1.57 -11.41
C SER A 162 6.88 0.29 -11.34
N PHE A 163 7.67 0.06 -12.37
CA PHE A 163 8.50 -1.13 -12.54
C PHE A 163 9.39 -1.39 -11.32
N CYS A 164 10.22 -0.41 -10.92
CA CYS A 164 11.13 -0.57 -9.77
C CYS A 164 10.37 -0.91 -8.48
N ARG A 165 9.29 -0.16 -8.16
CA ARG A 165 8.48 -0.42 -6.96
C ARG A 165 7.90 -1.83 -6.96
N THR A 166 7.43 -2.29 -8.11
CA THR A 166 6.85 -3.62 -8.27
C THR A 166 7.86 -4.70 -7.85
N PHE A 167 9.10 -4.65 -8.32
CA PHE A 167 10.08 -5.67 -7.97
C PHE A 167 10.67 -5.48 -6.57
N VAL A 168 10.91 -4.24 -6.14
CA VAL A 168 11.43 -3.94 -4.80
C VAL A 168 10.48 -4.43 -3.70
N PHE A 169 9.16 -4.30 -3.88
CA PHE A 169 8.20 -4.74 -2.87
C PHE A 169 7.70 -6.19 -3.06
N LEU A 170 8.07 -6.86 -4.15
CA LEU A 170 7.66 -8.25 -4.43
C LEU A 170 7.99 -9.24 -3.28
N PRO A 171 9.16 -9.18 -2.62
CA PRO A 171 9.46 -10.07 -1.49
C PRO A 171 8.41 -10.00 -0.38
N PHE A 172 7.95 -8.80 -0.03
CA PHE A 172 6.94 -8.62 1.01
C PHE A 172 5.59 -9.23 0.59
N PHE A 173 5.23 -9.12 -0.68
CA PHE A 173 4.00 -9.71 -1.22
C PHE A 173 4.03 -11.24 -1.12
N ILE A 174 5.15 -11.85 -1.52
CA ILE A 174 5.34 -13.31 -1.47
C ILE A 174 5.34 -13.80 -0.02
N ILE A 175 6.03 -13.10 0.88
CA ILE A 175 6.04 -13.46 2.32
C ILE A 175 4.62 -13.40 2.89
N GLY A 176 3.83 -12.39 2.50
CA GLY A 176 2.44 -12.27 2.89
C GLY A 176 1.59 -13.45 2.45
N TYR A 177 1.76 -13.87 1.20
CA TYR A 177 1.04 -14.99 0.61
C TYR A 177 1.43 -16.34 1.23
N ASP A 178 2.74 -16.63 1.31
CA ASP A 178 3.26 -17.94 1.71
C ASP A 178 3.35 -18.13 3.23
N TYR A 179 3.74 -17.09 3.97
CA TYR A 179 4.10 -17.17 5.39
C TYR A 179 3.19 -16.35 6.32
N GLY A 180 2.19 -15.63 5.78
CA GLY A 180 1.40 -14.69 6.56
C GLY A 180 0.66 -15.32 7.76
N THR A 181 0.16 -16.55 7.63
CA THR A 181 -0.48 -17.29 8.74
C THR A 181 0.52 -17.70 9.82
N ALA A 182 1.68 -18.21 9.41
CA ALA A 182 2.75 -18.64 10.31
C ALA A 182 3.33 -17.46 11.09
N ILE A 183 3.58 -16.32 10.44
CA ILE A 183 4.05 -15.10 11.13
C ILE A 183 3.04 -14.69 12.20
N ARG A 184 1.75 -14.70 11.87
CA ARG A 184 0.70 -14.37 12.84
C ARG A 184 0.63 -15.32 14.03
N SER A 185 0.83 -16.62 13.85
CA SER A 185 0.76 -17.55 14.98
C SER A 185 1.84 -17.29 16.03
N HIS A 186 3.00 -16.76 15.63
CA HIS A 186 4.11 -16.40 16.52
C HIS A 186 3.91 -15.05 17.24
N LEU A 187 3.01 -14.19 16.76
CA LEU A 187 2.78 -12.84 17.31
C LEU A 187 1.85 -12.80 18.54
N LYS A 188 1.45 -13.94 19.10
CA LYS A 188 0.41 -14.02 20.16
C LYS A 188 0.87 -13.63 21.58
N SER A 189 2.15 -13.38 21.82
CA SER A 189 2.65 -13.07 23.17
C SER A 189 2.35 -11.62 23.57
N ASN A 190 1.77 -11.40 24.75
CA ASN A 190 1.49 -10.03 25.23
C ASN A 190 2.77 -9.25 25.59
N TRP A 191 3.82 -9.94 26.03
CA TRP A 191 5.09 -9.30 26.42
C TRP A 191 5.86 -8.76 25.21
N SER A 192 5.70 -9.39 24.04
CA SER A 192 6.34 -8.92 22.81
C SER A 192 5.82 -7.55 22.36
N ARG A 193 4.62 -7.15 22.78
CA ARG A 193 4.01 -5.86 22.40
C ARG A 193 4.74 -4.68 23.04
N TYR A 194 5.04 -4.77 24.33
CA TYR A 194 5.78 -3.71 25.05
C TYR A 194 7.23 -3.61 24.59
N VAL A 195 7.88 -4.75 24.37
CA VAL A 195 9.24 -4.80 23.83
C VAL A 195 9.27 -4.21 22.42
N ALA A 196 8.36 -4.64 21.54
CA ALA A 196 8.25 -4.08 20.20
C ALA A 196 7.93 -2.59 20.21
N ALA A 197 7.18 -2.11 21.20
CA ALA A 197 6.91 -0.69 21.37
C ALA A 197 8.15 0.12 21.70
N LEU A 198 8.92 -0.34 22.68
CA LEU A 198 10.18 0.29 23.05
C LEU A 198 11.15 0.32 21.87
N PHE A 199 11.30 -0.78 21.15
CA PHE A 199 12.18 -0.84 19.96
C PHE A 199 11.67 0.04 18.82
N SER A 200 10.36 0.12 18.59
CA SER A 200 9.79 0.98 17.53
C SER A 200 10.02 2.47 17.81
N VAL A 201 9.89 2.88 19.07
CA VAL A 201 10.27 4.23 19.54
C VAL A 201 11.78 4.43 19.42
N GLY A 202 12.59 3.42 19.74
CA GLY A 202 14.03 3.45 19.54
C GLY A 202 14.43 3.69 18.08
N VAL A 203 13.76 3.02 17.12
CA VAL A 203 13.96 3.27 15.68
C VAL A 203 13.55 4.69 15.30
N LEU A 204 12.42 5.19 15.80
CA LEU A 204 12.00 6.57 15.54
C LEU A 204 13.04 7.59 16.05
N ILE A 205 13.53 7.40 17.27
CA ILE A 205 14.56 8.26 17.86
C ILE A 205 15.85 8.17 17.04
N LEU A 206 16.28 6.97 16.68
CA LEU A 206 17.50 6.74 15.90
C LEU A 206 17.44 7.43 14.53
N ILE A 207 16.29 7.40 13.86
CA ILE A 207 16.05 8.16 12.62
C ILE A 207 16.12 9.66 12.92
N GLY A 208 15.44 10.12 13.98
CA GLY A 208 15.36 11.55 14.33
C GLY A 208 16.68 12.20 14.72
N VAL A 209 17.62 11.43 15.30
CA VAL A 209 18.98 11.91 15.60
C VAL A 209 19.96 11.72 14.44
N GLY A 210 19.49 11.24 13.28
CA GLY A 210 20.33 10.99 12.10
C GLY A 210 21.22 9.75 12.21
N GLY A 211 20.95 8.84 13.14
CA GLY A 211 21.73 7.61 13.34
C GLY A 211 21.55 6.57 12.22
N ILE A 212 20.51 6.71 11.39
CA ILE A 212 20.39 5.97 10.13
C ILE A 212 20.26 6.98 8.99
N PRO A 213 21.20 7.05 8.03
CA PRO A 213 21.10 7.90 6.86
C PRO A 213 20.06 7.32 5.89
N LEU A 214 18.78 7.51 6.19
CA LEU A 214 17.67 7.07 5.34
C LEU A 214 17.29 8.21 4.38
N SER A 215 17.50 8.00 3.09
CA SER A 215 16.90 8.90 2.10
C SER A 215 15.46 8.44 1.78
N PRO A 216 14.52 9.37 1.57
CA PRO A 216 13.16 9.04 1.13
C PRO A 216 13.13 8.17 -0.14
N GLY A 217 14.07 8.42 -1.07
CA GLY A 217 14.17 7.69 -2.33
C GLY A 217 14.39 6.18 -2.15
N TRP A 218 15.24 5.78 -1.19
CA TRP A 218 15.48 4.36 -0.88
C TRP A 218 14.21 3.66 -0.39
N LEU A 219 13.41 4.34 0.45
CA LEU A 219 12.18 3.80 1.03
C LEU A 219 11.02 3.77 0.03
N LEU A 220 10.94 4.73 -0.87
CA LEU A 220 9.92 4.80 -1.92
C LEU A 220 10.05 3.68 -2.96
N GLY A 221 11.27 3.14 -3.13
CA GLY A 221 11.56 2.04 -4.07
C GLY A 221 11.30 2.40 -5.53
N SER A 222 11.22 3.69 -5.84
CA SER A 222 10.79 4.21 -7.14
C SER A 222 11.93 4.65 -8.05
N MET A 223 13.13 4.76 -7.50
CA MET A 223 14.31 5.23 -8.18
C MET A 223 15.28 4.07 -8.38
N THR A 224 15.98 4.11 -9.50
CA THR A 224 17.16 3.29 -9.78
C THR A 224 18.31 3.68 -8.84
N TYR A 225 19.33 2.83 -8.72
CA TYR A 225 20.48 3.15 -7.89
C TYR A 225 21.26 4.35 -8.46
N ALA A 226 21.32 4.49 -9.79
CA ALA A 226 21.93 5.64 -10.44
C ALA A 226 21.23 6.97 -10.08
N GLU A 227 19.88 7.00 -10.08
CA GLU A 227 19.10 8.17 -9.65
C GLU A 227 19.28 8.49 -8.16
N LEU A 228 19.60 7.49 -7.34
CA LEU A 228 19.92 7.66 -5.93
C LEU A 228 21.37 8.09 -5.69
N GLY A 229 22.15 8.33 -6.75
CA GLY A 229 23.56 8.72 -6.68
C GLY A 229 24.52 7.55 -6.42
N HIS A 230 24.04 6.31 -6.54
CA HIS A 230 24.78 5.09 -6.25
C HIS A 230 24.88 4.18 -7.48
N SER A 231 25.79 4.48 -8.40
CA SER A 231 26.01 3.68 -9.61
C SER A 231 26.98 2.51 -9.41
N GLU A 232 27.40 2.23 -8.17
CA GLU A 232 28.41 1.23 -7.89
C GLU A 232 27.86 -0.20 -8.06
N TRP A 233 28.72 -1.14 -8.45
CA TRP A 233 28.34 -2.54 -8.63
C TRP A 233 27.78 -3.18 -7.35
N TYR A 234 28.13 -2.66 -6.17
CA TYR A 234 27.71 -3.17 -4.87
C TYR A 234 26.48 -2.44 -4.30
N ALA A 235 25.83 -1.53 -5.05
CA ALA A 235 24.67 -0.78 -4.58
C ALA A 235 23.49 -1.66 -4.09
N GLY A 236 23.40 -2.90 -4.57
CA GLY A 236 22.46 -3.91 -4.10
C GLY A 236 22.62 -4.30 -2.63
N ILE A 237 23.81 -4.11 -2.04
CA ILE A 237 24.04 -4.29 -0.60
C ILE A 237 23.24 -3.27 0.20
N TYR A 238 23.17 -2.01 -0.25
CA TYR A 238 22.31 -1.00 0.38
C TYR A 238 20.85 -1.43 0.32
N ARG A 239 20.37 -1.98 -0.80
CA ARG A 239 19.01 -2.52 -0.91
C ARG A 239 18.75 -3.67 0.07
N LEU A 240 19.70 -4.58 0.26
CA LEU A 240 19.60 -5.63 1.28
C LEU A 240 19.54 -5.05 2.70
N GLY A 241 20.36 -4.04 3.00
CA GLY A 241 20.28 -3.29 4.26
C GLY A 241 18.91 -2.64 4.47
N MET A 242 18.35 -2.04 3.41
CA MET A 242 17.00 -1.47 3.45
C MET A 242 15.94 -2.52 3.71
N TYR A 243 16.03 -3.71 3.10
CA TYR A 243 15.14 -4.82 3.43
C TYR A 243 15.26 -5.23 4.90
N ALA A 244 16.47 -5.29 5.48
CA ALA A 244 16.65 -5.62 6.88
C ALA A 244 15.95 -4.58 7.80
N VAL A 245 16.11 -3.28 7.51
CA VAL A 245 15.41 -2.20 8.24
C VAL A 245 13.90 -2.33 8.10
N GLN A 246 13.40 -2.58 6.89
CA GLN A 246 11.97 -2.72 6.61
C GLN A 246 11.37 -3.96 7.28
N PHE A 247 12.04 -5.12 7.24
CA PHE A 247 11.60 -6.33 7.92
C PHE A 247 11.61 -6.17 9.44
N GLY A 248 12.66 -5.56 9.99
CA GLY A 248 12.73 -5.25 11.42
C GLY A 248 11.58 -4.34 11.85
N SER A 249 11.40 -3.22 11.16
CA SER A 249 10.33 -2.25 11.45
C SER A 249 8.94 -2.85 11.27
N ALA A 250 8.75 -3.68 10.24
CA ALA A 250 7.51 -4.41 10.00
C ALA A 250 7.19 -5.38 11.16
N ALA A 251 8.17 -6.16 11.63
CA ALA A 251 7.98 -7.08 12.74
C ALA A 251 7.59 -6.34 14.04
N LEU A 252 8.22 -5.19 14.30
CA LEU A 252 7.90 -4.34 15.44
C LEU A 252 6.46 -3.83 15.35
N PHE A 253 6.04 -3.30 14.21
CA PHE A 253 4.69 -2.78 14.04
C PHE A 253 3.62 -3.88 14.12
N LEU A 254 3.89 -5.08 13.61
CA LEU A 254 2.95 -6.22 13.68
C LEU A 254 2.60 -6.62 15.12
N ALA A 255 3.52 -6.44 16.08
CA ALA A 255 3.25 -6.70 17.49
C ALA A 255 2.24 -5.71 18.11
N TRP A 256 2.07 -4.53 17.52
CA TRP A 256 1.15 -3.52 18.05
C TRP A 256 -0.30 -3.79 17.64
N VAL A 257 -0.50 -4.47 16.52
CA VAL A 257 -1.81 -4.65 15.89
C VAL A 257 -2.75 -5.39 16.85
N PRO A 258 -3.94 -4.83 17.15
CA PRO A 258 -4.90 -5.49 18.01
C PRO A 258 -5.44 -6.77 17.34
N THR A 259 -5.55 -7.84 18.11
CA THR A 259 -6.09 -9.13 17.65
C THR A 259 -7.61 -9.22 17.77
N LEU A 260 -8.18 -8.44 18.69
CA LEU A 260 -9.60 -8.46 19.01
C LEU A 260 -10.45 -7.87 17.86
N THR A 261 -11.62 -8.48 17.67
CA THR A 261 -12.67 -7.94 16.83
C THR A 261 -13.19 -6.63 17.42
N SER A 262 -13.13 -5.55 16.65
CA SER A 262 -13.57 -4.23 17.10
C SER A 262 -14.09 -3.39 15.94
N LYS A 263 -14.48 -2.13 16.20
CA LYS A 263 -14.85 -1.17 15.15
C LYS A 263 -13.73 -0.96 14.13
N ILE A 264 -12.47 -1.09 14.55
CA ILE A 264 -11.30 -1.04 13.66
C ILE A 264 -11.38 -2.15 12.60
N THR A 265 -11.85 -3.33 12.99
CA THR A 265 -12.00 -4.48 12.08
C THR A 265 -13.02 -4.18 10.99
N GLU A 266 -14.13 -3.57 11.35
CA GLU A 266 -15.18 -3.17 10.40
C GLU A 266 -14.69 -2.12 9.42
N MET A 267 -13.96 -1.10 9.90
CA MET A 267 -13.31 -0.09 9.04
C MET A 267 -12.24 -0.71 8.14
N GLY A 268 -11.48 -1.70 8.65
CA GLY A 268 -10.48 -2.47 7.91
C GLY A 268 -11.01 -3.16 6.66
N ARG A 269 -12.27 -3.62 6.69
CA ARG A 269 -12.93 -4.22 5.51
C ARG A 269 -13.20 -3.21 4.39
N ARG A 270 -13.20 -1.91 4.69
CA ARG A 270 -13.55 -0.81 3.76
C ARG A 270 -12.33 0.00 3.31
N THR A 271 -11.13 -0.47 3.62
CA THR A 271 -9.85 0.23 3.32
C THR A 271 -9.63 0.50 1.84
N LEU A 272 -10.24 -0.27 0.93
CA LEU A 272 -10.16 0.00 -0.52
C LEU A 272 -10.78 1.35 -0.90
N TYR A 273 -11.89 1.74 -0.26
CA TYR A 273 -12.57 3.01 -0.52
C TYR A 273 -11.72 4.18 -0.03
N VAL A 274 -11.16 4.05 1.18
CA VAL A 274 -10.20 5.01 1.73
C VAL A 274 -9.01 5.14 0.78
N PHE A 275 -8.42 4.02 0.36
CA PHE A 275 -7.27 3.97 -0.53
C PHE A 275 -7.51 4.71 -1.86
N LEU A 276 -8.65 4.53 -2.50
CA LEU A 276 -8.89 5.14 -3.81
C LEU A 276 -9.30 6.63 -3.71
N LEU A 277 -10.10 6.99 -2.70
CA LEU A 277 -10.66 8.33 -2.58
C LEU A 277 -9.72 9.33 -1.91
N HIS A 278 -8.83 8.89 -1.02
CA HIS A 278 -8.02 9.82 -0.22
C HIS A 278 -7.06 10.65 -1.07
N GLY A 279 -6.51 10.10 -2.16
CA GLY A 279 -5.56 10.84 -2.98
C GLY A 279 -6.16 12.07 -3.64
N PHE A 280 -7.47 12.07 -3.95
CA PHE A 280 -8.18 13.26 -4.40
C PHE A 280 -8.24 14.32 -3.29
N LEU A 281 -8.58 13.92 -2.06
CA LEU A 281 -8.62 14.83 -0.92
C LEU A 281 -7.24 15.44 -0.65
N VAL A 282 -6.19 14.62 -0.61
CA VAL A 282 -4.82 15.11 -0.40
C VAL A 282 -4.43 16.10 -1.48
N ARG A 283 -4.70 15.79 -2.77
CA ARG A 283 -4.38 16.72 -3.87
C ARG A 283 -5.16 18.02 -3.80
N LEU A 284 -6.45 17.99 -3.44
CA LEU A 284 -7.26 19.19 -3.26
C LEU A 284 -6.73 20.06 -2.11
N VAL A 285 -6.30 19.44 -1.00
CA VAL A 285 -5.69 20.13 0.14
C VAL A 285 -4.36 20.78 -0.28
N ILE A 286 -3.51 20.06 -1.00
CA ILE A 286 -2.26 20.62 -1.55
C ILE A 286 -2.56 21.81 -2.47
N TRP A 287 -3.51 21.65 -3.40
CA TRP A 287 -3.91 22.69 -4.34
C TRP A 287 -4.52 23.93 -3.66
N SER A 288 -5.26 23.75 -2.56
CA SER A 288 -5.81 24.88 -1.79
C SER A 288 -4.72 25.80 -1.21
N GLY A 289 -3.46 25.35 -1.20
CA GLY A 289 -2.34 26.13 -0.67
C GLY A 289 -2.30 26.22 0.85
N VAL A 290 -3.14 25.46 1.58
CA VAL A 290 -3.22 25.53 3.05
C VAL A 290 -1.86 25.33 3.73
N TYR A 291 -0.99 24.49 3.16
CA TYR A 291 0.36 24.24 3.67
C TYR A 291 1.24 25.49 3.67
N ASN A 292 0.98 26.48 2.81
CA ASN A 292 1.77 27.71 2.75
C ASN A 292 1.58 28.58 4.01
N TYR A 293 0.43 28.48 4.68
CA TYR A 293 0.13 29.22 5.90
C TYR A 293 0.70 28.53 7.17
N MET A 294 1.31 27.35 7.03
CA MET A 294 1.85 26.60 8.15
C MET A 294 3.30 27.02 8.42
N GLU A 295 3.51 27.95 9.34
CA GLU A 295 4.84 28.48 9.65
C GLU A 295 5.54 27.74 10.82
N SER A 296 4.81 26.90 11.55
CA SER A 296 5.30 26.25 12.77
C SER A 296 5.17 24.73 12.75
N SER A 297 6.11 24.03 13.38
CA SER A 297 6.05 22.58 13.62
C SER A 297 4.88 22.17 14.53
N LEU A 298 4.28 23.11 15.25
CA LEU A 298 3.08 22.88 16.07
C LEU A 298 1.85 22.46 15.24
N TYR A 299 1.86 22.67 13.92
CA TYR A 299 0.78 22.21 13.05
C TYR A 299 0.88 20.71 12.72
N ILE A 300 2.00 20.04 12.98
CA ILE A 300 2.19 18.61 12.66
C ILE A 300 1.13 17.73 13.35
N PRO A 301 0.89 17.82 14.68
CA PRO A 301 -0.16 17.04 15.34
C PRO A 301 -1.56 17.32 14.78
N VAL A 302 -1.84 18.57 14.36
CA VAL A 302 -3.12 18.96 13.78
C VAL A 302 -3.32 18.27 12.42
N ILE A 303 -2.30 18.26 11.55
CA ILE A 303 -2.33 17.55 10.27
C ILE A 303 -2.58 16.06 10.48
N ILE A 304 -1.89 15.45 11.44
CA ILE A 304 -2.07 14.03 11.77
C ILE A 304 -3.50 13.76 12.24
N ALA A 305 -4.05 14.59 13.12
CA ALA A 305 -5.42 14.45 13.60
C ALA A 305 -6.43 14.56 12.45
N ILE A 306 -6.25 15.53 11.54
CA ILE A 306 -7.10 15.70 10.35
C ILE A 306 -7.00 14.49 9.42
N ALA A 307 -5.79 13.98 9.17
CA ALA A 307 -5.58 12.79 8.36
C ALA A 307 -6.28 11.57 8.97
N ILE A 308 -6.15 11.34 10.28
CA ILE A 308 -6.85 10.25 10.98
C ILE A 308 -8.37 10.41 10.85
N MET A 309 -8.89 11.62 11.06
CA MET A 309 -10.30 11.92 10.91
C MET A 309 -10.80 11.61 9.49
N PHE A 310 -10.07 12.01 8.45
CA PHE A 310 -10.41 11.69 7.06
C PHE A 310 -10.37 10.19 6.77
N ALA A 311 -9.41 9.44 7.32
CA ALA A 311 -9.40 7.99 7.18
C ALA A 311 -10.65 7.35 7.80
N ILE A 312 -11.07 7.79 8.99
CA ILE A 312 -12.28 7.31 9.65
C ILE A 312 -13.53 7.68 8.86
N MET A 313 -13.63 8.92 8.39
CA MET A 313 -14.75 9.41 7.60
C MET A 313 -14.91 8.63 6.29
N LEU A 314 -13.81 8.40 5.56
CA LEU A 314 -13.82 7.62 4.32
C LEU A 314 -14.12 6.14 4.55
N ALA A 315 -13.83 5.61 5.75
CA ALA A 315 -14.16 4.24 6.13
C ALA A 315 -15.63 4.08 6.59
N HIS A 316 -16.41 5.16 6.62
CA HIS A 316 -17.80 5.13 7.03
C HIS A 316 -18.66 4.29 6.05
N PRO A 317 -19.67 3.51 6.52
CA PRO A 317 -20.50 2.66 5.65
C PRO A 317 -21.19 3.41 4.51
N VAL A 318 -21.54 4.68 4.72
CA VAL A 318 -22.20 5.54 3.73
C VAL A 318 -21.32 5.74 2.50
N VAL A 319 -20.03 6.01 2.68
CA VAL A 319 -19.08 6.20 1.57
C VAL A 319 -18.99 4.92 0.74
N ARG A 320 -18.95 3.76 1.40
CA ARG A 320 -19.05 2.48 0.69
C ARG A 320 -20.34 2.38 -0.12
N HIS A 321 -21.49 2.69 0.45
CA HIS A 321 -22.77 2.58 -0.26
C HIS A 321 -22.83 3.47 -1.50
N THR A 322 -22.39 4.72 -1.39
CA THR A 322 -22.39 5.72 -2.46
C THR A 322 -21.41 5.36 -3.60
N PHE A 323 -20.18 4.96 -3.26
CA PHE A 323 -19.13 4.72 -4.26
C PHE A 323 -19.02 3.26 -4.72
N ARG A 324 -19.78 2.32 -4.12
CA ARG A 324 -19.78 0.91 -4.53
C ARG A 324 -20.02 0.70 -6.02
N PRO A 325 -20.98 1.37 -6.70
CA PRO A 325 -21.19 1.17 -8.13
C PRO A 325 -19.96 1.53 -8.98
N LEU A 326 -19.17 2.51 -8.51
CA LEU A 326 -17.99 3.02 -9.17
C LEU A 326 -16.76 2.14 -8.91
N ILE A 327 -16.55 1.74 -7.66
CA ILE A 327 -15.34 1.02 -7.20
C ILE A 327 -15.47 -0.50 -7.37
N GLU A 328 -16.67 -1.05 -7.17
CA GLU A 328 -16.99 -2.47 -7.30
C GLU A 328 -18.10 -2.68 -8.36
N PRO A 329 -17.83 -2.39 -9.65
CA PRO A 329 -18.82 -2.56 -10.69
C PRO A 329 -19.19 -4.04 -10.83
N ASN A 330 -20.48 -4.35 -10.94
CA ASN A 330 -20.93 -5.72 -11.04
C ASN A 330 -20.60 -6.29 -12.43
N LEU A 331 -19.47 -7.01 -12.54
CA LEU A 331 -18.96 -7.54 -13.81
C LEU A 331 -19.87 -8.59 -14.47
N SER A 332 -20.85 -9.15 -13.75
CA SER A 332 -21.84 -10.06 -14.35
C SER A 332 -22.73 -9.37 -15.40
N ARG A 333 -22.80 -8.04 -15.40
CA ARG A 333 -23.52 -7.25 -16.42
C ARG A 333 -22.73 -7.07 -17.71
N PHE A 334 -21.41 -7.25 -17.68
CA PHE A 334 -20.52 -7.08 -18.84
C PHE A 334 -20.09 -8.40 -19.49
N THR A 335 -20.35 -9.54 -18.84
CA THR A 335 -20.28 -10.83 -19.52
C THR A 335 -21.42 -10.92 -20.52
N PHE A 336 -21.11 -10.61 -21.79
CA PHE A 336 -21.94 -10.93 -22.93
C PHE A 336 -22.47 -12.36 -22.78
N HIS A 337 -23.78 -12.48 -22.88
CA HIS A 337 -24.49 -13.74 -23.02
C HIS A 337 -23.87 -14.48 -24.22
N ARG A 338 -22.91 -15.38 -23.98
CA ARG A 338 -22.59 -16.41 -24.97
C ARG A 338 -23.75 -17.38 -24.90
N GLN A 339 -24.87 -17.02 -25.54
CA GLN A 339 -25.96 -17.95 -25.76
C GLN A 339 -25.35 -19.19 -26.41
N GLU A 340 -25.58 -20.32 -25.77
CA GLU A 340 -25.39 -21.63 -26.33
C GLU A 340 -26.17 -21.70 -27.66
N VAL A 341 -25.47 -21.54 -28.78
CA VAL A 341 -25.90 -22.15 -30.04
C VAL A 341 -25.24 -23.52 -30.10
N SER A 342 -25.67 -24.40 -29.19
CA SER A 342 -25.55 -25.84 -29.34
C SER A 342 -26.96 -26.38 -29.43
N LYS A 343 -27.33 -26.75 -30.68
CA LYS A 343 -28.43 -27.63 -31.13
C LYS A 343 -29.26 -27.00 -32.24
N ARG A 344 -28.98 -27.39 -33.50
CA ARG A 344 -29.90 -28.18 -34.37
C ARG A 344 -29.54 -28.04 -35.86
N SER A 345 -28.94 -29.09 -36.40
CA SER A 345 -29.27 -29.74 -37.69
C SER A 345 -28.32 -30.94 -37.76
N ALA A 346 -28.80 -32.15 -37.44
CA ALA A 346 -29.44 -33.06 -38.40
C ALA A 346 -28.43 -33.48 -39.48
#